data_AF-A0A1V5K6Z1-F1
#
_entry.id   AF-A0A1V5K6Z1-F1
#
_cell.length_a   1.000
_cell.length_b   1.000
_cell.length_c   1.000
_cell.angle_alpha   90.00
_cell.angle_beta   90.00
_cell.angle_gamma   90.00
#
_symmetry.space_group_name_H-M   'P 1'
#
loop_
_entity.id
_entity.type
_entity.pdbx_description
1 polymer ?
#
loop_
_entity_poly.entity_id
_entity_poly.type
_entity_poly.pdbx_seq_one_letter_code
_entity_poly.pdbx_strand_id
1 'polypeptide(L)'
;MLFGDYNPAGRLPLTFYRSVEQLPPFDDYDIRHGRTYMAEIRKSGSYSCEKEEPLYPFGYGLSYTRFRYAKLKTSPTRVSQDSTVTIHVEIKNTGDRPGEEVAQLYIRDLQAPVSRPVKRLKGFRRLMLQPGESRRVTFTLPAAELAYWDRSKKAFVVEPGRFEIQIGSSSSDIRLTGILKVI
;
A
#
# COMPACT_ATOMS: atom_id res chain seq x y z
N MET A 1 -1.81 23.88 13.20
CA MET A 1 -0.63 23.04 12.88
C MET A 1 0.67 23.70 13.30
N LEU A 2 1.05 24.85 12.73
CA LEU A 2 2.35 25.50 13.05
C LEU A 2 2.53 25.82 14.54
N PHE A 3 1.45 26.14 15.24
CA PHE A 3 1.45 26.38 16.69
C PHE A 3 1.19 25.12 17.54
N GLY A 4 1.03 23.95 16.92
CA GLY A 4 0.84 22.68 17.62
C GLY A 4 -0.60 22.34 18.04
N ASP A 5 -1.57 23.25 17.85
CA ASP A 5 -2.99 23.03 18.21
C ASP A 5 -3.64 21.86 17.46
N TYR A 6 -3.11 21.54 16.28
CA TYR A 6 -3.57 20.43 15.46
C TYR A 6 -2.36 19.64 14.96
N ASN A 7 -2.42 18.32 15.13
CA ASN A 7 -1.38 17.41 14.68
C ASN A 7 -1.54 17.09 13.19
N PRO A 8 -0.54 17.32 12.31
CA PRO A 8 -0.61 16.94 10.91
C PRO A 8 -0.94 15.46 10.72
N ALA A 9 -1.84 15.21 9.77
CA ALA A 9 -2.33 13.87 9.44
C ALA A 9 -2.56 13.66 7.93
N GLY A 10 -2.07 14.60 7.10
CA GLY A 10 -2.19 14.52 5.65
C GLY A 10 -1.31 13.39 5.08
N ARG A 11 -1.83 12.67 4.08
CA ARG A 11 -1.10 11.67 3.30
C ARG A 11 -1.04 12.10 1.84
N LEU A 12 0.12 11.97 1.20
CA LEU A 12 0.31 12.37 -0.20
C LEU A 12 -0.52 11.51 -1.15
N PRO A 13 -1.35 12.10 -2.03
CA PRO A 13 -2.09 11.36 -3.05
C PRO A 13 -1.24 11.04 -4.29
N LEU A 14 -0.01 11.57 -4.37
CA LEU A 14 0.92 11.43 -5.49
C LEU A 14 2.32 11.11 -4.97
N THR A 15 3.13 10.45 -5.81
CA THR A 15 4.56 10.25 -5.55
C THR A 15 5.31 11.51 -6.00
N PHE A 16 6.18 12.03 -5.14
CA PHE A 16 7.10 13.12 -5.46
C PHE A 16 8.49 12.56 -5.70
N TYR A 17 8.99 12.79 -6.91
CA TYR A 17 10.30 12.35 -7.38
C TYR A 17 11.36 13.40 -7.03
N ARG A 18 12.63 12.99 -6.97
CA ARG A 18 13.78 13.87 -6.70
C ARG A 18 14.07 14.78 -7.89
N SER A 19 13.90 14.27 -9.10
CA SER A 19 14.15 14.97 -10.36
C SER A 19 13.10 14.55 -11.40
N VAL A 20 12.87 15.43 -12.38
CA VAL A 20 12.07 15.10 -13.57
C VAL A 20 12.70 14.01 -14.42
N GLU A 21 14.01 13.81 -14.30
CA GLU A 21 14.77 12.75 -14.99
C GLU A 21 14.35 11.34 -14.53
N GLN A 22 13.72 11.22 -13.36
CA GLN A 22 13.17 9.96 -12.86
C GLN A 22 11.81 9.60 -13.49
N LEU A 23 11.20 10.54 -14.22
CA LEU A 23 9.91 10.34 -14.88
C LEU A 23 10.15 9.93 -16.34
N PRO A 24 9.39 8.96 -16.86
CA PRO A 24 9.40 8.69 -18.29
C PRO A 24 8.78 9.88 -19.06
N PRO A 25 9.02 9.95 -20.38
CA PRO A 25 8.50 10.98 -21.28
C PRO A 25 7.01 11.29 -21.09
N PHE A 26 6.60 12.53 -21.38
CA PHE A 26 5.23 12.98 -21.14
C PHE A 26 4.16 12.11 -21.81
N ASP A 27 4.46 11.62 -23.00
CA ASP A 27 3.67 10.76 -23.86
C ASP A 27 3.71 9.27 -23.48
N ASP A 28 4.56 8.87 -22.52
CA ASP A 28 4.53 7.52 -21.96
C ASP A 28 3.45 7.41 -20.87
N TYR A 29 2.37 6.71 -21.22
CA TYR A 29 1.25 6.41 -20.33
C TYR A 29 1.30 4.99 -19.77
N ASP A 30 2.38 4.24 -20.02
CA ASP A 30 2.52 2.90 -19.47
C ASP A 30 2.85 2.97 -17.97
N ILE A 31 1.89 2.57 -17.15
CA ILE A 31 2.01 2.56 -15.68
C ILE A 31 3.17 1.70 -15.17
N ARG A 32 3.74 0.83 -16.02
CA ARG A 32 4.90 -0.01 -15.69
C ARG A 32 6.22 0.73 -15.78
N HIS A 33 6.28 1.86 -16.49
CA HIS A 33 7.53 2.58 -16.78
C HIS A 33 7.88 3.67 -15.75
N GLY A 34 7.28 3.67 -14.55
CA GLY A 34 7.84 4.42 -13.41
C GLY A 34 7.11 5.69 -12.96
N ARG A 35 5.93 6.03 -13.50
CA ARG A 35 5.13 7.22 -13.07
C ARG A 35 4.32 7.06 -11.79
N THR A 36 4.23 5.85 -11.27
CA THR A 36 3.39 5.54 -10.12
C THR A 36 4.15 4.67 -9.13
N TYR A 37 3.74 4.70 -7.85
CA TYR A 37 4.28 3.79 -6.82
C TYR A 37 4.03 2.29 -7.15
N MET A 38 3.14 2.03 -8.12
CA MET A 38 2.78 0.71 -8.61
C MET A 38 3.82 0.15 -9.57
N ALA A 39 4.67 0.99 -10.17
CA ALA A 39 5.70 0.55 -11.09
C ALA A 39 6.86 -0.14 -10.37
N GLU A 40 7.37 -1.21 -10.97
CA GLU A 40 8.64 -1.80 -10.57
C GLU A 40 9.73 -0.91 -11.14
N ILE A 41 10.55 -0.28 -10.29
CA ILE A 41 11.70 0.52 -10.72
C ILE A 41 12.73 -0.46 -11.30
N ARG A 42 12.57 -0.80 -12.57
CA ARG A 42 13.48 -1.60 -13.38
C ARG A 42 13.76 -0.82 -14.67
N LYS A 43 15.03 -0.77 -15.07
CA LYS A 43 15.49 -0.11 -16.31
C LYS A 43 14.58 -0.45 -17.48
N SER A 44 13.79 0.52 -17.93
CA SER A 44 13.08 0.48 -19.22
C SER A 44 13.74 1.50 -20.15
N GLY A 45 14.55 1.03 -21.10
CA GLY A 45 15.21 1.87 -22.11
C GLY A 45 16.37 2.74 -21.60
N SER A 46 16.56 3.90 -22.25
CA SER A 46 17.67 4.84 -22.02
C SER A 46 17.52 5.74 -20.79
N TYR A 47 16.41 5.59 -20.03
CA TYR A 47 16.17 6.37 -18.83
C TYR A 47 16.57 5.55 -17.60
N SER A 48 17.47 6.10 -16.78
CA SER A 48 17.85 5.50 -15.51
C SER A 48 16.73 5.71 -14.49
N CYS A 49 15.67 4.91 -14.57
CA CYS A 49 14.92 4.51 -13.38
C CYS A 49 15.76 3.44 -12.65
N GLU A 50 16.99 3.81 -12.27
CA GLU A 50 17.73 3.08 -11.26
C GLU A 50 16.96 3.19 -9.94
N LYS A 51 17.27 2.33 -8.97
CA LYS A 51 16.60 2.16 -7.67
C LYS A 51 16.57 3.43 -6.77
N GLU A 52 16.43 4.61 -7.33
CA GLU A 52 16.31 5.83 -6.57
C GLU A 52 14.91 5.88 -5.97
N GLU A 53 14.88 5.72 -4.65
CA GLU A 53 13.68 5.91 -3.87
C GLU A 53 13.12 7.32 -4.14
N PRO A 54 11.79 7.44 -4.31
CA PRO A 54 11.15 8.74 -4.49
C PRO A 54 11.46 9.63 -3.30
N LEU A 55 11.49 10.95 -3.53
CA LEU A 55 11.69 11.91 -2.45
C LEU A 55 10.59 11.78 -1.39
N TYR A 56 9.33 11.71 -1.84
CA TYR A 56 8.21 11.35 -0.99
C TYR A 56 7.31 10.32 -1.69
N PRO A 57 7.16 9.12 -1.12
CA PRO A 57 6.33 8.08 -1.72
C PRO A 57 4.84 8.39 -1.61
N PHE A 58 4.04 7.70 -2.41
CA PHE A 58 2.58 7.74 -2.29
C PHE A 58 2.15 7.36 -0.85
N GLY A 59 1.18 8.09 -0.31
CA GLY A 59 0.70 7.90 1.04
C GLY A 59 1.65 8.36 2.14
N TYR A 60 2.76 9.02 1.80
CA TYR A 60 3.69 9.59 2.79
C TYR A 60 3.03 10.75 3.56
N GLY A 61 3.38 10.86 4.84
CA GLY A 61 2.90 11.92 5.72
C GLY A 61 3.55 11.82 7.09
N LEU A 62 3.88 12.97 7.67
CA LEU A 62 4.44 13.05 9.01
C LEU A 62 3.36 13.42 10.02
N SER A 63 3.61 13.04 11.27
CA SER A 63 2.80 13.42 12.43
C SER A 63 3.73 13.88 13.55
N TYR A 64 3.22 14.72 14.45
CA TYR A 64 3.92 15.08 15.70
C TYR A 64 3.88 13.96 16.74
N THR A 65 3.15 12.87 16.47
CA THR A 65 3.20 11.64 17.27
C THR A 65 3.67 10.45 16.46
N ARG A 66 3.90 9.31 17.13
CA ARG A 66 4.36 8.06 16.52
C ARG A 66 3.36 6.95 16.74
N PHE A 67 3.08 6.18 15.69
CA PHE A 67 2.17 5.05 15.74
C PHE A 67 2.93 3.73 15.57
N ARG A 68 2.57 2.75 16.40
CA ARG A 68 3.09 1.39 16.31
C ARG A 68 1.99 0.45 15.82
N TYR A 69 2.32 -0.34 14.82
CA TYR A 69 1.46 -1.36 14.25
C TYR A 69 1.85 -2.72 14.82
N ALA A 70 0.88 -3.53 15.22
CA ALA A 70 1.12 -4.86 15.74
C ALA A 70 -0.04 -5.82 15.44
N LYS A 71 0.21 -7.12 15.68
CA LYS A 71 -0.81 -8.19 15.67
C LYS A 71 -1.65 -8.25 14.39
N LEU A 72 -0.98 -8.26 13.22
CA LEU A 72 -1.65 -8.54 11.96
C LEU A 72 -2.30 -9.93 12.01
N LYS A 73 -3.60 -10.01 11.75
CA LYS A 73 -4.35 -11.26 11.61
C LYS A 73 -5.20 -11.21 10.36
N THR A 74 -5.22 -12.33 9.63
CA THR A 74 -5.95 -12.52 8.39
C THR A 74 -6.87 -13.72 8.52
N SER A 75 -8.13 -13.55 8.17
CA SER A 75 -9.12 -14.62 8.23
C SER A 75 -10.13 -14.49 7.07
N PRO A 76 -10.27 -15.50 6.20
CA PRO A 76 -9.46 -16.71 6.12
C PRO A 76 -8.03 -16.45 5.60
N THR A 77 -7.10 -17.38 5.80
CA THR A 77 -5.75 -17.33 5.17
C THR A 77 -5.69 -18.07 3.82
N ARG A 78 -6.71 -18.89 3.53
CA ARG A 78 -6.92 -19.57 2.25
C ARG A 78 -8.31 -19.24 1.74
N VAL A 79 -8.41 -18.74 0.51
CA VAL A 79 -9.66 -18.22 -0.04
C VAL A 79 -9.87 -18.63 -1.48
N SER A 80 -11.12 -18.82 -1.88
CA SER A 80 -11.52 -18.88 -3.28
C SER A 80 -11.77 -17.45 -3.82
N GLN A 81 -11.95 -17.32 -5.13
CA GLN A 81 -12.20 -16.02 -5.79
C GLN A 81 -13.43 -15.25 -5.26
N ASP A 82 -14.45 -15.97 -4.76
CA ASP A 82 -15.72 -15.37 -4.28
C ASP A 82 -15.70 -15.09 -2.78
N SER A 83 -14.61 -15.45 -2.09
CA SER A 83 -14.47 -15.26 -0.66
C SER A 83 -14.15 -13.80 -0.31
N THR A 84 -14.39 -13.45 0.95
CA THR A 84 -13.96 -12.16 1.52
C THR A 84 -12.97 -12.41 2.65
N VAL A 85 -11.85 -11.67 2.63
CA VAL A 85 -10.81 -11.72 3.66
C VAL A 85 -10.99 -10.55 4.61
N THR A 86 -11.02 -10.86 5.91
CA THR A 86 -10.96 -9.86 6.96
C THR A 86 -9.54 -9.74 7.49
N ILE A 87 -9.02 -8.52 7.52
CA ILE A 87 -7.65 -8.21 7.94
C ILE A 87 -7.73 -7.30 9.16
N HIS A 88 -7.19 -7.76 10.29
CA HIS A 88 -7.13 -7.00 11.52
C HIS A 88 -5.70 -6.59 11.84
N VAL A 89 -5.55 -5.36 12.31
CA VAL A 89 -4.28 -4.84 12.83
C VAL A 89 -4.56 -4.00 14.07
N GLU A 90 -3.65 -4.05 15.04
CA GLU A 90 -3.67 -3.18 16.20
C GLU A 90 -2.76 -1.98 15.95
N ILE A 91 -3.27 -0.77 16.15
CA ILE A 91 -2.52 0.48 15.99
C ILE A 91 -2.55 1.21 17.33
N LYS A 92 -1.36 1.51 17.86
CA LYS A 92 -1.17 2.22 19.12
C LYS A 92 -0.48 3.55 18.89
N ASN A 93 -1.00 4.62 19.49
CA ASN A 93 -0.28 5.88 19.62
C ASN A 93 0.76 5.74 20.75
N THR A 94 2.04 5.87 20.39
CA THR A 94 3.19 5.69 21.28
C THR A 94 3.91 7.00 21.61
N GLY A 95 3.40 8.13 21.13
CA GLY A 95 3.89 9.45 21.53
C GLY A 95 3.00 10.10 22.59
N ASP A 96 3.37 11.32 22.95
CA ASP A 96 2.78 12.05 24.09
C ASP A 96 1.67 13.02 23.67
N ARG A 97 1.29 13.00 22.39
CA ARG A 97 0.25 13.88 21.83
C ARG A 97 -0.83 13.07 21.13
N PRO A 98 -2.10 13.53 21.17
CA PRO A 98 -3.13 12.97 20.33
C PRO A 98 -2.75 13.15 18.86
N GLY A 99 -3.17 12.22 18.01
CA GLY A 99 -2.87 12.27 16.60
C GLY A 99 -3.73 11.34 15.78
N GLU A 100 -3.82 11.66 14.50
CA GLU A 100 -4.50 10.82 13.54
C GLU A 100 -3.52 10.05 12.68
N GLU A 101 -3.86 8.79 12.43
CA GLU A 101 -3.12 7.88 11.58
C GLU A 101 -4.02 7.46 10.40
N VAL A 102 -3.42 7.22 9.24
CA VAL A 102 -4.09 6.66 8.05
C VAL A 102 -3.37 5.36 7.70
N ALA A 103 -3.90 4.27 8.25
CA ALA A 103 -3.41 2.93 7.98
C ALA A 103 -3.77 2.51 6.55
N GLN A 104 -2.79 2.05 5.80
CA GLN A 104 -2.92 1.72 4.38
C GLN A 104 -2.70 0.22 4.16
N LEU A 105 -3.63 -0.40 3.43
CA LEU A 105 -3.58 -1.80 3.02
C LEU A 105 -3.12 -1.88 1.56
N TYR A 106 -1.99 -2.53 1.33
CA TYR A 106 -1.49 -2.87 0.01
C TYR A 106 -1.47 -4.37 -0.20
N ILE A 107 -1.67 -4.79 -1.46
CA ILE A 107 -1.50 -6.18 -1.89
C ILE A 107 -0.42 -6.25 -2.95
N ARG A 108 0.49 -7.20 -2.78
CA ARG A 108 1.50 -7.60 -3.77
C ARG A 108 1.24 -9.03 -4.20
N ASP A 109 1.23 -9.26 -5.50
CA ASP A 109 1.22 -10.62 -6.05
C ASP A 109 2.66 -11.14 -6.17
N LEU A 110 2.93 -12.31 -5.57
CA LEU A 110 4.26 -12.91 -5.54
C LEU A 110 4.50 -13.88 -6.71
N GLN A 111 3.47 -14.29 -7.43
CA GLN A 111 3.53 -15.38 -8.41
C GLN A 111 2.88 -15.01 -9.75
N ALA A 112 2.78 -13.71 -10.02
CA ALA A 112 2.18 -13.22 -11.24
C ALA A 112 2.89 -13.77 -12.50
N PRO A 113 2.17 -14.45 -13.42
CA PRO A 113 2.75 -14.96 -14.67
C PRO A 113 3.03 -13.84 -15.70
N VAL A 114 2.44 -12.66 -15.48
CA VAL A 114 2.63 -11.46 -16.28
C VAL A 114 3.14 -10.34 -15.40
N SER A 115 3.85 -9.37 -15.99
CA SER A 115 4.26 -8.16 -15.28
C SER A 115 3.04 -7.48 -14.64
N ARG A 116 3.08 -7.33 -13.31
CA ARG A 116 2.04 -6.68 -12.50
C ARG A 116 2.64 -5.52 -11.71
N PRO A 117 1.79 -4.59 -11.24
CA PRO A 117 2.17 -3.64 -10.23
C PRO A 117 2.89 -4.29 -9.03
N VAL A 118 3.96 -3.67 -8.54
CA VAL A 118 4.71 -4.19 -7.38
C VAL A 118 3.88 -4.32 -6.13
N LYS A 119 2.88 -3.44 -5.98
CA LYS A 119 1.83 -3.48 -4.96
C LYS A 119 0.68 -2.56 -5.38
N ARG A 120 -0.51 -2.78 -4.83
CA ARG A 120 -1.71 -1.95 -5.08
C ARG A 120 -2.40 -1.60 -3.78
N LEU A 121 -2.75 -0.34 -3.57
CA LEU A 121 -3.61 0.06 -2.46
C LEU A 121 -5.00 -0.57 -2.64
N LYS A 122 -5.48 -1.27 -1.61
CA LYS A 122 -6.79 -1.92 -1.56
C LYS A 122 -7.71 -1.34 -0.50
N GLY A 123 -7.18 -0.58 0.43
CA GLY A 123 -7.99 0.12 1.41
C GLY A 123 -7.15 1.01 2.29
N PHE A 124 -7.81 1.96 2.94
CA PHE A 124 -7.21 2.76 4.00
C PHE A 124 -8.24 3.04 5.10
N ARG A 125 -7.75 3.33 6.30
CA ARG A 125 -8.58 3.70 7.46
C ARG A 125 -7.90 4.83 8.21
N ARG A 126 -8.62 5.94 8.37
CA ARG A 126 -8.22 7.07 9.20
C ARG A 126 -8.77 6.89 10.61
N LEU A 127 -7.94 7.11 11.62
CA LEU A 127 -8.32 7.00 13.03
C LEU A 127 -7.58 8.01 13.89
N MET A 128 -8.29 8.60 14.84
CA MET A 128 -7.73 9.45 15.90
C MET A 128 -7.44 8.59 17.14
N LEU A 129 -6.26 8.76 17.72
CA LEU A 129 -5.83 8.06 18.94
C LEU A 129 -5.24 9.02 19.96
N GLN A 130 -5.66 8.89 21.22
CA GLN A 130 -5.04 9.56 22.36
C GLN A 130 -3.66 8.96 22.68
N PRO A 131 -2.76 9.68 23.38
CA PRO A 131 -1.49 9.13 23.85
C PRO A 131 -1.68 7.80 24.58
N GLY A 132 -0.94 6.77 24.17
CA GLY A 132 -1.04 5.43 24.76
C GLY A 132 -2.27 4.61 24.34
N GLU A 133 -3.25 5.19 23.65
CA GLU A 133 -4.44 4.48 23.17
C GLU A 133 -4.05 3.47 22.08
N SER A 134 -4.67 2.30 22.12
CA SER A 134 -4.56 1.25 21.11
C SER A 134 -5.94 0.90 20.56
N ARG A 135 -6.07 0.83 19.23
CA ARG A 135 -7.31 0.48 18.55
C ARG A 135 -7.10 -0.60 17.51
N ARG A 136 -8.07 -1.52 17.43
CA ARG A 136 -8.13 -2.51 16.35
C ARG A 136 -8.73 -1.87 15.10
N VAL A 137 -8.01 -1.95 14.00
CA VAL A 137 -8.46 -1.55 12.66
C VAL A 137 -8.77 -2.80 11.85
N THR A 138 -9.87 -2.74 11.11
CA THR A 138 -10.36 -3.84 10.27
C THR A 138 -10.46 -3.38 8.82
N PHE A 139 -9.90 -4.17 7.92
CA PHE A 139 -10.09 -4.07 6.48
C PHE A 139 -10.85 -5.30 5.98
N THR A 140 -11.67 -5.08 4.97
CA THR A 140 -12.40 -6.12 4.26
C THR A 140 -11.90 -6.12 2.83
N LEU A 141 -11.42 -7.27 2.36
CA LEU A 141 -10.86 -7.45 1.02
C LEU A 141 -11.60 -8.59 0.32
N PRO A 142 -12.53 -8.29 -0.60
CA PRO A 142 -13.08 -9.29 -1.51
C PRO A 142 -11.96 -9.89 -2.36
N ALA A 143 -11.86 -11.22 -2.46
CA ALA A 143 -10.83 -11.87 -3.25
C ALA A 143 -10.92 -11.51 -4.76
N ALA A 144 -12.14 -11.20 -5.25
CA ALA A 144 -12.38 -10.66 -6.58
C ALA A 144 -11.58 -9.38 -6.89
N GLU A 145 -11.22 -8.58 -5.87
CA GLU A 145 -10.37 -7.40 -6.07
C GLU A 145 -8.92 -7.75 -6.42
N LEU A 146 -8.50 -8.98 -6.20
CA LEU A 146 -7.18 -9.48 -6.61
C LEU A 146 -7.12 -9.81 -8.10
N ALA A 147 -8.26 -9.73 -8.80
CA ALA A 147 -8.32 -10.04 -10.22
C ALA A 147 -7.46 -9.10 -11.06
N TYR A 148 -6.98 -9.67 -12.17
CA TYR A 148 -6.34 -8.94 -13.26
C TYR A 148 -7.05 -9.27 -14.57
N TRP A 149 -6.83 -8.45 -15.59
CA TRP A 149 -7.37 -8.70 -16.92
C TRP A 149 -6.52 -9.73 -17.67
N ASP A 150 -7.08 -10.91 -17.93
CA ASP A 150 -6.45 -11.93 -18.76
C ASP A 150 -6.82 -11.69 -20.24
N ARG A 151 -5.81 -11.41 -21.06
CA ARG A 151 -6.00 -11.11 -22.49
C ARG A 151 -6.50 -12.32 -23.29
N SER A 152 -6.09 -13.53 -22.93
CA SER A 152 -6.48 -14.76 -23.62
C SER A 152 -7.93 -15.11 -23.32
N LYS A 153 -8.36 -14.95 -22.06
CA LYS A 153 -9.73 -15.21 -21.61
C LYS A 153 -10.68 -14.04 -21.85
N LYS A 154 -10.16 -12.84 -22.12
CA LYS A 154 -10.92 -11.58 -22.26
C LYS A 154 -11.84 -11.32 -21.06
N ALA A 155 -11.33 -11.60 -19.86
CA ALA A 155 -12.09 -11.49 -18.62
C ALA A 155 -11.18 -11.13 -17.44
N PHE A 156 -11.76 -10.58 -16.39
CA PHE A 156 -11.10 -10.47 -15.09
C PHE A 156 -11.05 -11.83 -14.43
N VAL A 157 -9.86 -12.27 -14.04
CA VAL A 157 -9.67 -13.56 -13.37
C VAL A 157 -8.82 -13.38 -12.12
N VAL A 158 -9.18 -14.10 -11.06
CA VAL A 158 -8.34 -14.27 -9.88
C VAL A 158 -7.56 -15.55 -10.06
N GLU A 159 -6.24 -15.46 -10.10
CA GLU A 159 -5.39 -16.64 -10.19
C GLU A 159 -5.12 -17.23 -8.81
N PRO A 160 -5.15 -18.58 -8.68
CA PRO A 160 -4.59 -19.26 -7.53
C PRO A 160 -3.12 -18.89 -7.35
N GLY A 161 -2.72 -18.56 -6.13
CA GLY A 161 -1.39 -18.04 -5.89
C GLY A 161 -1.19 -17.47 -4.50
N ARG A 162 0.00 -16.92 -4.26
CA ARG A 162 0.36 -16.28 -3.00
C ARG A 162 0.36 -14.76 -3.17
N PHE A 163 -0.47 -14.11 -2.36
CA PHE A 163 -0.55 -12.68 -2.25
C PHE A 163 0.02 -12.24 -0.91
N GLU A 164 0.93 -11.27 -0.94
CA GLU A 164 1.44 -10.61 0.24
C GLU A 164 0.52 -9.44 0.61
N ILE A 165 -0.02 -9.52 1.83
CA ILE A 165 -0.76 -8.44 2.48
C ILE A 165 0.27 -7.56 3.17
N GLN A 166 0.25 -6.26 2.87
CA GLN A 166 1.15 -5.27 3.45
C GLN A 166 0.32 -4.20 4.15
N ILE A 167 0.58 -3.97 5.43
CA ILE A 167 0.01 -2.84 6.19
C ILE A 167 1.12 -1.84 6.47
N GLY A 168 0.90 -0.58 6.08
CA GLY A 168 1.89 0.48 6.22
C GLY A 168 1.30 1.84 6.52
N SER A 169 2.21 2.77 6.80
CA SER A 169 1.91 4.20 6.94
C SER A 169 2.10 4.96 5.62
N SER A 170 2.71 4.33 4.61
CA SER A 170 2.83 4.81 3.22
C SER A 170 3.16 3.63 2.30
N SER A 171 3.28 3.85 0.98
CA SER A 171 3.62 2.77 0.05
C SER A 171 5.01 2.18 0.26
N SER A 172 5.95 2.96 0.81
CA SER A 172 7.32 2.53 1.13
C SER A 172 7.51 2.16 2.60
N ASP A 173 6.70 2.73 3.50
CA ASP A 173 6.77 2.47 4.94
C ASP A 173 5.81 1.36 5.36
N ILE A 174 6.16 0.12 5.00
CA ILE A 174 5.41 -1.09 5.35
C ILE A 174 5.84 -1.59 6.72
N ARG A 175 4.89 -1.74 7.63
CA ARG A 175 5.14 -2.09 9.05
C ARG A 175 4.85 -3.55 9.37
N LEU A 176 3.88 -4.15 8.68
CA LEU A 176 3.50 -5.55 8.88
C LEU A 176 3.22 -6.20 7.54
N THR A 177 3.59 -7.47 7.41
CA THR A 177 3.27 -8.30 6.25
C THR A 177 2.61 -9.60 6.67
N GLY A 178 1.77 -10.15 5.79
CA GLY A 178 1.12 -11.43 5.95
C GLY A 178 0.92 -12.10 4.60
N ILE A 179 0.68 -13.41 4.60
CA ILE A 179 0.45 -14.18 3.37
C ILE A 179 -1.01 -14.60 3.29
N LEU A 180 -1.62 -14.35 2.14
CA LEU A 180 -2.90 -14.86 1.73
C LEU A 180 -2.69 -15.84 0.57
N LYS A 181 -3.32 -17.01 0.64
CA LYS A 181 -3.30 -17.99 -0.45
C LYS A 181 -4.66 -18.01 -1.13
N VAL A 182 -4.70 -17.73 -2.43
CA VAL A 182 -5.87 -17.99 -3.25
C VAL A 182 -5.77 -19.41 -3.79
N ILE A 183 -6.84 -20.18 -3.67
CA ILE A 183 -6.95 -21.57 -4.13
C ILE A 183 -7.99 -21.72 -5.23
#